data_AF-A0A6M1S4F9-F1
#
_entry.id   AF-A0A6M1S4F9-F1
#
_cell.length_a   1.000
_cell.length_b   1.000
_cell.length_c   1.000
_cell.angle_alpha   90.00
_cell.angle_beta   90.00
_cell.angle_gamma   90.00
#
_symmetry.space_group_name_H-M   'P 1'
#
loop_
_entity.id
_entity.type
_entity.pdbx_description
1 polymer ?
#
loop_
_entity_poly.entity_id
_entity_poly.type
_entity_poly.pdbx_seq_one_letter_code
_entity_poly.pdbx_strand_id
1 'polypeptide(L)' 'MTVLYVAAPGRLIPNGWPEDGRPIDPLSQFHRRMVKDGDLIVKPESSKKKDDADGK' A
#
# COMPACT_ATOMS: atom_id res chain seq x y z
N MET A 1 -6.68 13.16 -4.10
CA MET A 1 -6.34 11.76 -4.43
C MET A 1 -5.59 11.19 -3.25
N THR A 2 -6.14 10.19 -2.57
CA THR A 2 -5.48 9.54 -1.43
C THR A 2 -4.68 8.37 -1.96
N VAL A 3 -3.35 8.53 -2.06
CA VAL A 3 -2.47 7.45 -2.49
C VAL A 3 -2.33 6.47 -1.33
N LEU A 4 -2.78 5.24 -1.54
CA LEU A 4 -2.58 4.16 -0.58
C LEU A 4 -1.24 3.51 -0.83
N TYR A 5 -0.55 3.16 0.25
CA TYR A 5 0.71 2.44 0.18
C TYR A 5 0.56 1.11 0.90
N VAL A 6 1.09 0.05 0.30
CA VAL A 6 1.12 -1.31 0.85
C VAL A 6 2.57 -1.71 1.12
N ALA A 7 2.78 -2.72 1.97
CA ALA A 7 4.10 -3.33 2.10
C ALA A 7 4.55 -3.90 0.76
N ALA A 8 5.84 -3.78 0.47
CA ALA A 8 6.41 -4.45 -0.68
C ALA A 8 6.27 -5.99 -0.55
N PRO A 9 6.08 -6.70 -1.66
CA PRO A 9 5.96 -8.15 -1.64
C PRO A 9 7.21 -8.80 -1.03
N GLY A 10 7.02 -9.71 -0.08
CA GLY A 10 8.10 -10.38 0.64
C GLY A 10 8.73 -9.58 1.78
N ARG A 11 8.17 -8.40 2.12
CA ARG A 11 8.67 -7.54 3.19
C ARG A 11 7.82 -7.67 4.45
N LEU A 12 8.46 -8.11 5.53
CA LEU A 12 7.83 -8.25 6.85
C LEU A 12 8.01 -6.95 7.63
N ILE A 13 6.99 -6.09 7.60
CA ILE A 13 6.99 -4.88 8.44
C ILE A 13 6.63 -5.31 9.87
N PRO A 14 7.48 -5.04 10.88
CA PRO A 14 7.17 -5.36 12.27
C PRO A 14 5.89 -4.62 12.70
N ASN A 15 4.98 -5.33 13.36
CA ASN A 15 3.58 -4.95 13.65
C ASN A 15 2.60 -5.00 12.47
N GLY A 16 3.06 -5.48 11.31
CA GLY A 16 2.26 -5.66 10.10
C GLY A 16 1.94 -4.33 9.40
N TRP A 17 1.82 -4.40 8.08
CA TRP A 17 1.18 -3.35 7.29
C TRP A 17 -0.11 -3.94 6.72
N PRO A 18 -1.24 -3.20 6.73
CA PRO A 18 -2.47 -3.72 6.17
C PRO A 18 -2.28 -4.06 4.68
N GLU A 19 -2.79 -5.24 4.27
CA GLU A 19 -2.80 -5.66 2.86
C GLU A 19 -3.62 -4.69 2.00
N ASP A 20 -4.62 -4.03 2.60
CA ASP A 20 -5.38 -2.99 1.93
C ASP A 20 -4.61 -1.68 1.74
N GLY A 21 -3.48 -1.55 2.42
CA GLY A 21 -2.62 -0.37 2.44
C GLY A 21 -3.09 0.69 3.42
N ARG A 22 -2.27 1.72 3.59
CA ARG A 22 -2.56 2.88 4.43
C ARG A 22 -2.18 4.16 3.70
N PRO A 23 -2.94 5.26 3.86
CA PRO A 23 -2.47 6.56 3.42
C PRO A 23 -1.19 6.90 4.19
N ILE A 24 -0.17 7.33 3.46
CA ILE A 24 1.01 7.91 4.06
C ILE A 24 1.06 9.39 3.71
N ASP A 25 1.63 10.16 4.61
CA ASP A 25 1.88 11.57 4.36
C ASP A 25 3.17 11.74 3.53
N PRO A 26 3.08 12.26 2.28
CA PRO A 26 4.25 12.42 1.41
C PRO A 26 5.13 13.62 1.81
N LEU A 27 4.69 14.47 2.75
CA LEU A 27 5.49 15.57 3.30
C LEU A 27 6.33 15.08 4.48
N SER A 28 5.92 14.01 5.16
CA SER A 28 6.66 13.36 6.24
C SER A 28 7.90 12.64 5.70
N GLN A 29 9.07 13.10 6.15
CA GLN A 29 10.35 12.49 5.76
C GLN A 29 10.43 11.00 6.12
N PHE A 30 9.81 10.60 7.22
CA PHE A 30 9.79 9.21 7.67
C PHE A 30 9.10 8.30 6.64
N HIS A 31 7.87 8.65 6.24
CA HIS A 31 7.13 7.91 5.23
C HIS A 31 7.83 7.92 3.87
N ARG A 32 8.41 9.05 3.47
CA ARG A 32 9.19 9.14 2.23
C ARG A 32 10.39 8.19 2.23
N ARG A 33 11.07 8.04 3.37
CA ARG A 33 12.19 7.10 3.50
C ARG A 33 11.72 5.66 3.33
N MET A 34 10.60 5.28 3.95
CA MET A 34 10.03 3.93 3.78
C MET A 34 9.70 3.61 2.31
N VAL A 35 9.13 4.57 1.58
CA VAL A 35 8.85 4.39 0.14
C VAL A 35 10.13 4.32 -0.68
N LYS A 36 11.11 5.18 -0.37
CA LYS A 36 12.38 5.23 -1.10
C LYS A 36 13.25 3.99 -0.85
N ASP A 37 13.19 3.42 0.35
CA ASP A 37 13.87 2.16 0.70
C ASP A 37 13.16 0.93 0.11
N GLY A 38 11.95 1.13 -0.43
CA GLY A 38 11.11 0.10 -1.00
C GLY A 38 10.39 -0.75 0.04
N ASP A 39 10.30 -0.31 1.31
CA ASP A 39 9.49 -0.97 2.35
C ASP A 39 8.01 -0.88 2.00
N LEU A 40 7.62 0.29 1.49
CA LEU A 40 6.25 0.59 1.08
C LEU A 40 6.21 0.94 -0.40
N ILE A 41 5.26 0.37 -1.11
CA ILE A 41 4.99 0.69 -2.52
C ILE A 41 3.61 1.33 -2.64
N VAL A 42 3.46 2.22 -3.62
CA VAL A 42 2.14 2.74 -3.97
C VAL A 42 1.28 1.54 -4.37
N LYS A 43 0.13 1.36 -3.72
CA LYS A 43 -0.89 0.44 -4.18
C LYS A 43 -1.42 1.02 -5.49
N PRO A 44 -1.14 0.41 -6.66
CA PRO A 44 -1.73 0.87 -7.90
C PRO A 44 -3.26 0.82 -7.73
N GLU A 45 -4.00 1.79 -8.27
CA GLU A 45 -5.47 1.91 -8.17
C GLU A 45 -6.25 0.74 -8.84
N SER A 46 -5.71 -0.47 -8.89
CA SER A 46 -6.40 -1.70 -9.28
C SER A 46 -7.39 -2.20 -8.22
N SER A 47 -8.07 -1.30 -7.51
CA SER A 47 -9.21 -1.64 -6.64
C SER A 47 -10.35 -0.62 -6.77
N LYS A 48 -10.52 -0.09 -7.98
CA LYS A 48 -11.81 0.41 -8.45
C LYS A 48 -12.21 -0.25 -9.78
N LYS A 49 -12.20 -1.59 -9.77
CA LYS A 49 -13.14 -2.47 -10.50
C LYS A 49 -13.86 -3.22 -9.36
N LYS A 50 -15.18 -3.12 -9.12
CA LYS A 50 -16.27 -3.60 -9.99
C LYS A 50 -15.80 -4.74 -10.89
N ASP A 51 -15.75 -5.92 -10.30
CA ASP A 51 -16.28 -7.21 -10.81
C ASP A 51 -15.55 -8.34 -10.04
N ASP A 52 -16.10 -9.47 -9.59
CA ASP A 52 -17.46 -9.99 -9.63
C ASP A 52 -17.54 -11.13 -8.60
N ALA A 53 -18.72 -11.31 -8.05
CA ALA A 53 -19.12 -12.57 -7.46
C ALA A 53 -19.28 -13.60 -8.60
N ASP A 54 -18.20 -14.26 -9.01
CA ASP A 54 -18.29 -15.55 -9.73
C ASP A 54 -18.18 -16.67 -8.69
N GLY A 55 -19.20 -16.72 -7.84
CA GLY A 55 -19.51 -17.87 -7.02
C GLY A 55 -20.45 -18.76 -7.83
N LYS A 56 -19.85 -19.72 -8.52
CA LYS A 56 -20.38 -21.00 -9.03
C LYS A 56 -21.85 -21.33 -8.73
#